data_AF-A0A7I8D342-F1
#
_entry.id   AF-A0A7I8D342-F1
#
_cell.length_a   1.000
_cell.length_b   1.000
_cell.length_c   1.000
_cell.angle_alpha   90.00
_cell.angle_beta   90.00
_cell.angle_gamma   90.00
#
_symmetry.space_group_name_H-M   'P 1'
#
loop_
_entity.id
_entity.type
_entity.pdbx_description
1 polymer ?
#
loop_
_entity_poly.entity_id
_entity_poly.type
_entity_poly.pdbx_seq_one_letter_code
_entity_poly.pdbx_strand_id
1 'polypeptide(L)'
;MTKQKHIQCPYCHANASLRPASTVYGCNRRSQGKYIYLCDRWPACDAYVSAHDRTHRPMGTLANGDLRHKRILAHRALEHLQQSRHMEKWEVYIWLQAKLGLNDQQAHIGMFSDGMCDEVIRLCYKAAAPLGNLHSAA
;
A
#
# COMPACT_ATOMS: atom_id res chain seq x y z
N MET A 1 23.02 -16.56 -12.94
CA MET A 1 21.61 -16.43 -13.34
C MET A 1 20.78 -16.38 -12.06
N THR A 2 20.22 -15.22 -11.71
CA THR A 2 19.40 -15.05 -10.50
C THR A 2 18.07 -15.77 -10.71
N LYS A 3 17.81 -16.80 -9.90
CA LYS A 3 16.55 -17.56 -9.89
C LYS A 3 15.39 -16.57 -9.71
N GLN A 4 14.54 -16.41 -10.73
CA GLN A 4 13.36 -15.56 -10.64
C GLN A 4 12.47 -16.10 -9.52
N LYS A 5 12.17 -15.26 -8.53
CA LYS A 5 11.28 -15.63 -7.43
C LYS A 5 9.88 -15.85 -8.01
N HIS A 6 9.33 -17.05 -7.86
CA HIS A 6 7.96 -17.34 -8.27
C HIS A 6 7.01 -16.54 -7.38
N ILE A 7 6.24 -15.62 -7.97
CA ILE A 7 5.20 -14.86 -7.29
C ILE A 7 3.86 -15.33 -7.85
N GLN A 8 2.95 -15.75 -6.98
CA GLN A 8 1.59 -16.14 -7.35
C GLN A 8 0.61 -15.03 -7.01
N CYS A 9 -0.35 -14.81 -7.91
CA CYS A 9 -1.42 -13.86 -7.75
C CYS A 9 -2.42 -14.36 -6.70
N PRO A 10 -2.73 -13.57 -5.64
CA PRO A 10 -3.63 -14.01 -4.58
C PRO A 10 -5.10 -14.09 -5.04
N TYR A 11 -5.45 -13.43 -6.15
CA TYR A 11 -6.84 -13.36 -6.64
C TYR A 11 -7.22 -14.51 -7.54
N CYS A 12 -6.28 -14.98 -8.37
CA CYS A 12 -6.58 -15.99 -9.38
C CYS A 12 -5.62 -17.19 -9.35
N HIS A 13 -4.50 -17.11 -8.63
CA HIS A 13 -3.45 -18.14 -8.54
C HIS A 13 -2.60 -18.31 -9.81
N ALA A 14 -2.70 -17.41 -10.79
CA ALA A 14 -1.74 -17.35 -11.89
C ALA A 14 -0.38 -16.86 -11.39
N ASN A 15 0.68 -17.14 -12.15
CA ASN A 15 1.97 -16.52 -11.88
C ASN A 15 1.92 -15.01 -12.14
N ALA A 16 2.92 -14.31 -11.60
CA ALA A 16 3.20 -12.92 -11.89
C ALA A 16 4.64 -12.76 -12.34
N SER A 17 4.80 -12.10 -13.48
CA SER A 17 6.09 -11.93 -14.15
C SER A 17 6.59 -10.50 -13.99
N LEU A 18 7.91 -10.32 -13.88
CA LEU A 18 8.51 -8.99 -13.89
C LEU A 18 8.38 -8.38 -15.29
N ARG A 19 7.71 -7.25 -15.40
CA ARG A 19 7.46 -6.52 -16.66
C ARG A 19 7.81 -5.04 -16.49
N PRO A 20 8.17 -4.34 -17.58
CA PRO A 20 8.30 -2.89 -17.55
C PRO A 20 6.99 -2.25 -17.11
N ALA A 21 7.07 -1.22 -16.25
CA ALA A 21 5.90 -0.49 -15.77
C ALA A 21 5.11 0.20 -16.91
N SER A 22 5.76 0.43 -18.06
CA SER A 22 5.12 0.96 -19.27
C SER A 22 4.04 0.05 -19.83
N THR A 23 4.05 -1.25 -19.49
CA THR A 23 2.99 -2.20 -19.86
C THR A 23 1.62 -1.76 -19.33
N VAL A 24 1.59 -1.17 -18.13
CA VAL A 24 0.36 -0.70 -17.48
C VAL A 24 0.18 0.81 -17.66
N TYR A 25 1.24 1.60 -17.51
CA TYR A 25 1.14 3.06 -17.46
C TYR A 25 1.42 3.75 -18.80
N GLY A 26 1.74 3.00 -19.87
CA GLY A 26 2.25 3.56 -21.12
C GLY A 26 3.66 4.14 -20.99
N CYS A 27 4.24 4.60 -22.10
CA CYS A 27 5.58 5.19 -22.13
C CYS A 27 5.55 6.65 -21.64
N ASN A 28 5.96 6.89 -20.40
CA ASN A 28 6.07 8.23 -19.82
C ASN A 28 7.15 8.28 -18.73
N ARG A 29 7.39 9.48 -18.18
CA ARG A 29 8.41 9.69 -17.14
C ARG A 29 8.20 8.82 -15.88
N ARG A 30 6.96 8.45 -15.55
CA ARG A 30 6.65 7.63 -14.35
C ARG A 30 6.98 6.16 -14.57
N SER A 31 7.00 5.68 -15.81
CA SER A 31 7.23 4.28 -16.15
C SER A 31 8.63 3.98 -16.69
N GLN A 32 9.38 5.01 -17.09
CA GLN A 32 10.72 4.87 -17.64
C GLN A 32 11.68 4.20 -16.65
N GLY A 33 12.26 3.06 -17.05
CA GLY A 33 13.22 2.31 -16.22
C GLY A 33 12.61 1.65 -14.98
N LYS A 34 11.28 1.67 -14.83
CA LYS A 34 10.57 1.07 -13.70
C LYS A 34 10.03 -0.31 -14.06
N TYR A 35 9.99 -1.19 -13.08
CA TYR A 35 9.47 -2.54 -13.23
C TYR A 35 8.33 -2.82 -12.24
N ILE A 36 7.44 -3.71 -12.65
CA ILE A 36 6.33 -4.21 -11.85
C ILE A 36 6.30 -5.74 -11.98
N TYR A 37 5.81 -6.43 -10.95
CA TYR A 37 5.31 -7.78 -11.11
C TYR A 37 3.85 -7.69 -11.54
N LEU A 38 3.58 -8.14 -12.77
CA LEU A 38 2.26 -8.12 -13.39
C LEU A 38 1.70 -9.54 -13.40
N CYS A 39 0.46 -9.71 -12.95
CA CYS A 39 -0.22 -10.99 -13.06
C CYS A 39 -0.33 -11.40 -14.54
N ASP A 40 -0.04 -12.67 -14.85
CA ASP A 40 -0.05 -13.16 -16.23
C ASP A 40 -1.47 -13.17 -16.86
N ARG A 41 -2.52 -12.98 -16.06
CA ARG A 41 -3.92 -12.79 -16.52
C ARG A 41 -4.35 -11.32 -16.60
N TRP A 42 -3.41 -10.38 -16.60
CA TRP A 42 -3.70 -8.98 -16.88
C TRP A 42 -4.14 -8.80 -18.36
N PRO A 43 -5.13 -7.95 -18.69
CA PRO A 43 -5.82 -6.99 -17.81
C PRO A 43 -7.00 -7.53 -17.01
N ALA A 44 -7.51 -8.73 -17.31
CA ALA A 44 -8.73 -9.25 -16.67
C ALA A 44 -8.63 -9.40 -15.15
N CYS A 45 -7.48 -9.85 -14.63
CA CYS A 45 -7.25 -9.93 -13.18
C CYS A 45 -6.89 -8.57 -12.54
N ASP A 46 -6.39 -7.63 -13.35
CA ASP A 46 -5.91 -6.32 -12.94
C ASP A 46 -4.95 -6.31 -11.73
N ALA A 47 -4.24 -7.40 -11.43
CA ALA A 47 -3.35 -7.47 -10.26
C ALA A 47 -1.89 -7.20 -10.62
N TYR A 48 -1.27 -6.24 -9.94
CA TYR A 48 0.17 -5.98 -10.06
C TYR A 48 0.77 -5.34 -8.80
N VAL A 49 2.10 -5.33 -8.71
CA VAL A 49 2.85 -4.62 -7.66
C VAL A 49 4.15 -4.05 -8.21
N SER A 50 4.53 -2.85 -7.78
CA SER A 50 5.80 -2.24 -8.16
C SER A 50 6.99 -3.05 -7.65
N ALA A 51 8.10 -3.01 -8.37
CA ALA A 51 9.37 -3.57 -7.96
C ALA A 51 10.40 -2.46 -7.70
N HIS A 52 11.30 -2.68 -6.75
CA HIS A 52 12.43 -1.77 -6.52
C HIS A 52 13.39 -1.77 -7.72
N ASP A 53 13.75 -0.60 -8.23
CA ASP A 53 14.56 -0.43 -9.46
C ASP A 53 15.85 -1.28 -9.48
N ARG A 54 16.59 -1.33 -8.36
CA ARG A 54 17.91 -1.98 -8.32
C ARG A 54 17.84 -3.47 -8.03
N THR A 55 16.89 -3.88 -7.19
CA THR A 55 16.85 -5.26 -6.65
C THR A 55 15.78 -6.12 -7.31
N HIS A 56 14.86 -5.47 -8.06
CA HIS A 56 13.64 -6.06 -8.57
C HIS A 56 12.82 -6.81 -7.51
N ARG A 57 13.00 -6.50 -6.22
CA ARG A 57 12.14 -7.06 -5.17
C ARG A 57 10.78 -6.38 -5.22
N PRO A 58 9.67 -7.12 -5.05
CA PRO A 58 8.35 -6.51 -4.99
C PRO A 58 8.26 -5.57 -3.78
N MET A 59 7.62 -4.42 -3.96
CA MET A 59 7.40 -3.41 -2.91
C MET A 59 6.22 -3.78 -1.99
N GLY A 60 5.59 -4.94 -2.19
CA GLY A 60 4.39 -5.34 -1.47
C GLY A 60 3.79 -6.61 -2.04
N THR A 61 2.54 -6.88 -1.70
CA THR A 61 1.75 -7.93 -2.35
C THR A 61 1.08 -7.41 -3.62
N LEU A 62 0.84 -8.32 -4.58
CA LEU A 62 0.02 -8.06 -5.76
C LEU A 62 -1.35 -7.52 -5.33
N ALA A 63 -1.75 -6.40 -5.91
CA ALA A 63 -3.01 -5.74 -5.61
C ALA A 63 -3.79 -5.49 -6.89
N ASN A 64 -5.09 -5.77 -6.87
CA ASN A 64 -6.05 -5.35 -7.90
C ASN A 64 -6.35 -3.84 -7.80
N GLY A 65 -7.15 -3.29 -8.73
CA GLY A 65 -7.53 -1.88 -8.74
C GLY A 65 -8.07 -1.38 -7.40
N ASP A 66 -8.98 -2.12 -6.79
CA ASP A 66 -9.63 -1.74 -5.53
C ASP A 66 -8.62 -1.65 -4.37
N LEU A 67 -7.80 -2.68 -4.18
CA LEU A 67 -6.80 -2.68 -3.11
C LEU A 67 -5.73 -1.61 -3.34
N ARG A 68 -5.31 -1.37 -4.60
CA ARG A 68 -4.39 -0.27 -4.91
C ARG A 68 -5.00 1.07 -4.53
N HIS A 69 -6.28 1.29 -4.85
CA HIS A 69 -6.99 2.51 -4.47
C HIS A 69 -7.06 2.69 -2.95
N LYS A 70 -7.42 1.64 -2.20
CA LYS A 70 -7.47 1.70 -0.73
C LYS A 70 -6.12 1.95 -0.09
N ARG A 71 -5.03 1.37 -0.61
CA ARG A 71 -3.67 1.67 -0.13
C ARG A 71 -3.30 3.13 -0.34
N ILE A 72 -3.70 3.72 -1.47
CA ILE A 72 -3.52 5.16 -1.72
C ILE A 72 -4.33 5.99 -0.71
N LEU A 73 -5.58 5.61 -0.43
CA LEU A 73 -6.40 6.30 0.57
C LEU A 73 -5.82 6.17 1.99
N ALA A 74 -5.30 5.01 2.36
CA ALA A 74 -4.64 4.79 3.65
C ALA A 74 -3.39 5.68 3.80
N HIS A 75 -2.55 5.79 2.75
CA HIS A 75 -1.44 6.73 2.75
C HIS A 75 -1.90 8.18 2.94
N ARG A 76 -2.94 8.61 2.21
CA ARG A 76 -3.51 9.96 2.35
C ARG A 76 -4.08 10.22 3.74
N ALA A 77 -4.71 9.23 4.35
CA ALA A 77 -5.25 9.35 5.70
C ALA A 77 -4.13 9.54 6.75
N LEU A 78 -3.00 8.82 6.61
CA LEU A 78 -1.82 9.03 7.45
C LEU A 78 -1.18 10.41 7.21
N GLU A 79 -1.07 10.85 5.96
CA GLU A 79 -0.57 12.20 5.62
C GLU A 79 -1.47 13.29 6.23
N HIS A 80 -2.79 13.09 6.21
CA HIS A 80 -3.73 13.99 6.84
C HIS A 80 -3.54 14.02 8.36
N LEU A 81 -3.46 12.85 9.02
CA LEU A 81 -3.18 12.77 10.45
C LEU A 81 -1.86 13.45 10.80
N GLN A 82 -0.82 13.23 9.98
CA GLN A 82 0.49 13.86 10.12
C GLN A 82 0.35 15.38 10.19
N GLN A 83 -0.35 15.96 9.23
CA GLN A 83 -0.54 17.41 9.11
C GLN A 83 -1.40 17.95 10.25
N SER A 84 -2.54 17.31 10.55
CA SER A 84 -3.48 17.75 11.58
C SER A 84 -2.91 17.70 12.99
N ARG A 85 -1.91 16.85 13.24
CA ARG A 85 -1.27 16.67 14.54
C ARG A 85 0.15 17.22 14.61
N HIS A 86 0.62 17.88 13.54
CA HIS A 86 1.98 18.41 13.41
C HIS A 86 3.07 17.38 13.71
N MET A 87 2.87 16.16 13.21
CA MET A 87 3.78 15.04 13.44
C MET A 87 4.86 14.97 12.36
N GLU A 88 6.04 14.51 12.74
CA GLU A 88 7.03 14.01 11.81
C GLU A 88 6.57 12.69 11.19
N LYS A 89 7.11 12.36 10.01
CA LYS A 89 6.73 11.14 9.29
C LYS A 89 6.93 9.89 10.16
N TRP A 90 8.07 9.78 10.85
CA TRP A 90 8.39 8.62 11.67
C TRP A 90 7.42 8.47 12.86
N GLU A 91 6.95 9.58 13.44
CA GLU A 91 5.99 9.57 14.56
C GLU A 91 4.65 8.97 14.14
N VAL A 92 4.20 9.27 12.92
CA VAL A 92 2.93 8.72 12.39
C VAL A 92 3.02 7.21 12.21
N TYR A 93 4.17 6.69 11.76
CA TYR A 93 4.36 5.25 11.64
C TYR A 93 4.50 4.56 13.02
N ILE A 94 5.10 5.20 14.02
CA ILE A 94 5.09 4.68 15.40
C ILE A 94 3.66 4.67 15.96
N TRP A 95 2.89 5.74 15.75
CA TRP A 95 1.48 5.78 16.15
C TRP A 95 0.68 4.66 15.50
N LEU A 96 0.88 4.43 14.20
CA LEU A 96 0.22 3.37 13.45
C LEU A 96 0.58 1.98 14.01
N GLN A 97 1.86 1.74 14.25
CA GLN A 97 2.38 0.52 14.87
C GLN A 97 1.72 0.27 16.23
N ALA A 98 1.69 1.28 17.09
CA ALA A 98 1.07 1.18 18.41
C ALA A 98 -0.44 0.92 18.35
N LYS A 99 -1.17 1.55 17.40
CA LYS A 99 -2.62 1.37 17.26
C LYS A 99 -3.03 0.01 16.73
N LEU A 100 -2.21 -0.60 15.87
CA LEU A 100 -2.51 -1.88 15.25
C LEU A 100 -1.68 -3.06 15.81
N GLY A 101 -0.81 -2.81 16.78
CA GLY A 101 0.09 -3.83 17.33
C GLY A 101 1.08 -4.37 16.30
N LEU A 102 1.51 -3.53 15.35
CA LEU A 102 2.39 -3.93 14.25
C LEU A 102 3.86 -3.62 14.60
N ASN A 103 4.77 -4.44 14.10
CA ASN A 103 6.19 -4.05 14.02
C ASN A 103 6.47 -3.22 12.75
N ASP A 104 7.69 -2.71 12.64
CA ASP A 104 8.13 -1.87 11.51
C ASP A 104 7.97 -2.56 10.14
N GLN A 105 8.31 -3.84 10.03
CA GLN A 105 8.17 -4.60 8.79
C GLN A 105 6.69 -4.76 8.39
N GLN A 106 5.82 -4.91 9.39
CA GLN A 106 4.38 -5.07 9.18
C GLN A 106 3.70 -3.75 8.85
N ALA A 107 4.18 -2.61 9.34
CA ALA A 107 3.58 -1.28 9.13
C ALA A 107 3.73 -0.74 7.68
N HIS A 108 4.25 -1.55 6.77
CA HIS A 108 4.37 -1.20 5.36
C HIS A 108 3.01 -1.34 4.64
N ILE A 109 2.37 -0.22 4.28
CA ILE A 109 1.04 -0.21 3.64
C ILE A 109 0.97 -1.07 2.36
N GLY A 110 2.07 -1.24 1.63
CA GLY A 110 2.16 -2.17 0.50
C GLY A 110 1.89 -3.65 0.85
N MET A 111 1.83 -4.00 2.14
CA MET A 111 1.48 -5.34 2.64
C MET A 111 0.05 -5.43 3.17
N PHE A 112 -0.67 -4.32 3.31
CA PHE A 112 -2.01 -4.31 3.90
C PHE A 112 -3.04 -4.92 2.96
N SER A 113 -3.99 -5.63 3.56
CA SER A 113 -5.23 -6.08 2.92
C SER A 113 -6.25 -4.94 2.86
N ASP A 114 -7.38 -5.18 2.18
CA ASP A 114 -8.52 -4.26 2.14
C ASP A 114 -8.97 -3.84 3.55
N GLY A 115 -9.24 -4.81 4.43
CA GLY A 115 -9.70 -4.54 5.79
C GLY A 115 -8.69 -3.79 6.64
N MET A 116 -7.38 -4.07 6.46
CA MET A 116 -6.34 -3.29 7.14
C MET A 116 -6.30 -1.83 6.64
N CYS A 117 -6.45 -1.61 5.33
CA CYS A 117 -6.52 -0.25 4.78
C CYS A 117 -7.73 0.50 5.33
N ASP A 118 -8.90 -0.14 5.35
CA ASP A 118 -10.14 0.44 5.87
C ASP A 118 -10.00 0.81 7.35
N GLU A 119 -9.36 -0.04 8.15
CA GLU A 119 -9.09 0.21 9.56
C GLU A 119 -8.11 1.38 9.78
N VAL A 120 -7.04 1.47 8.98
CA VAL A 120 -6.10 2.61 9.04
C VAL A 120 -6.81 3.91 8.73
N ILE A 121 -7.61 3.95 7.67
CA ILE A 121 -8.37 5.14 7.27
C ILE A 121 -9.29 5.57 8.42
N ARG A 122 -10.04 4.63 9.00
CA ARG A 122 -10.94 4.88 10.14
C ARG A 122 -10.20 5.43 11.36
N LEU A 123 -9.06 4.84 11.73
CA LEU A 123 -8.26 5.26 12.87
C LEU A 123 -7.67 6.66 12.66
N CYS A 124 -7.17 6.97 11.47
CA CYS A 124 -6.60 8.28 11.15
C CYS A 124 -7.65 9.38 11.28
N TYR A 125 -8.84 9.20 10.68
CA TYR A 125 -9.90 10.20 10.79
C TYR A 125 -10.42 10.35 12.23
N LYS A 126 -10.54 9.25 12.98
CA LYS A 126 -10.89 9.33 14.41
C LYS A 126 -9.86 10.10 15.23
N ALA A 127 -8.57 9.96 14.92
CA ALA A 127 -7.49 10.64 15.64
C ALA A 127 -7.26 12.09 15.18
N ALA A 128 -7.59 12.42 13.94
CA ALA A 128 -7.51 13.79 13.42
C ALA A 128 -8.69 14.67 13.87
N ALA A 129 -9.80 14.07 14.32
CA ALA A 129 -10.93 14.81 14.86
C ALA A 129 -10.51 15.66 16.09
N PRO A 130 -11.02 16.90 16.22
CA PRO A 130 -10.78 17.72 17.41
C PRO A 130 -11.25 16.99 18.67
N LEU A 131 -10.56 17.17 19.79
CA LEU A 131 -10.91 16.57 21.09
C LEU A 131 -12.24 17.07 21.69
N GLY A 132 -13.01 17.89 20.97
CA GLY A 132 -14.30 18.42 21.39
C GLY A 132 -15.46 17.50 21.00
N ASN A 133 -15.73 16.48 21.83
CA ASN A 133 -17.07 15.92 22.13
C ASN A 133 -16.97 14.54 22.82
N LEU A 134 -16.16 14.41 23.87
CA LEU A 134 -16.19 13.25 24.79
C LEU A 134 -16.80 13.57 26.16
N HIS A 135 -17.42 14.75 26.32
CA HIS A 135 -18.23 15.09 27.50
C HIS A 135 -19.68 15.35 27.08
N SER A 136 -20.49 14.30 26.99
CA SER A 136 -21.91 14.28 27.39
C SER A 136 -22.51 12.91 27.06
N ALA A 137 -22.26 11.96 27.96
CA ALA A 137 -23.14 10.85 28.23
C ALA A 137 -22.92 10.50 29.71
N ALA A 138 -23.48 11.36 30.56
CA ALA A 138 -23.82 11.00 31.94
C ALA A 138 -25.24 10.44 31.92
#